data_AF-A0AAE0Y5K4-F1
#
_entry.id   AF-A0AAE0Y5K4-F1
#
_cell.length_a   1.000
_cell.length_b   1.000
_cell.length_c   1.000
_cell.angle_alpha   90.00
_cell.angle_beta   90.00
_cell.angle_gamma   90.00
#
_symmetry.space_group_name_H-M   'P 1'
#
loop_
_entity.id
_entity.type
_entity.pdbx_description
1 polymer ?
#
loop_
_entity_poly.entity_id
_entity_poly.type
_entity_poly.pdbx_seq_one_letter_code
_entity_poly.pdbx_strand_id
1 'polypeptide(L)'
;MPVSAADIAAETKKDPTLAGVLQFTQNGWPSYVDEENLKPYFQRKEELTVESGVLQWGLRVIIPQKFRQRMLQELYENHQGMNKTKAIARSYVYWPNLDRDIETYGKRM
;
A
#
# COMPACT_ATOMS: atom_id res chain seq x y z
N MET A 1 7.74 -6.80 16.63
CA MET A 1 8.91 -6.43 15.80
C MET A 1 8.43 -5.61 14.62
N PRO A 2 9.00 -4.43 14.32
CA PRO A 2 8.57 -3.57 13.19
C PRO A 2 8.50 -4.35 11.87
N VAL A 3 7.55 -4.02 10.99
CA VAL A 3 7.50 -4.64 9.66
C VAL A 3 8.71 -4.14 8.86
N SER A 4 9.56 -5.05 8.39
CA SER A 4 10.75 -4.68 7.62
C SER A 4 10.45 -4.57 6.12
N ALA A 5 11.32 -3.89 5.38
CA ALA A 5 11.27 -3.85 3.91
C ALA A 5 11.35 -5.25 3.29
N ALA A 6 12.15 -6.15 3.87
CA ALA A 6 12.25 -7.53 3.43
C ALA A 6 10.94 -8.31 3.62
N ASP A 7 10.25 -8.09 4.74
CA ASP A 7 8.94 -8.68 4.99
C ASP A 7 7.91 -8.16 3.97
N ILE A 8 7.92 -6.86 3.69
CA ILE A 8 7.04 -6.24 2.69
C ILE A 8 7.31 -6.81 1.29
N ALA A 9 8.58 -6.94 0.89
CA ALA A 9 8.93 -7.53 -0.39
C ALA A 9 8.50 -9.01 -0.48
N ALA A 10 8.66 -9.77 0.61
CA ALA A 10 8.26 -11.17 0.66
C ALA A 10 6.73 -11.34 0.56
N GLU A 11 5.97 -10.53 1.28
CA GLU A 11 4.49 -10.60 1.23
C GLU A 11 3.91 -9.95 -0.03
N THR A 12 4.58 -8.96 -0.63
CA THR A 12 4.21 -8.42 -1.95
C THR A 12 4.17 -9.52 -3.01
N LYS A 13 5.15 -10.43 -3.00
CA LYS A 13 5.20 -11.56 -3.94
C LYS A 13 4.10 -12.60 -3.72
N LYS A 14 3.52 -12.66 -2.51
CA LYS A 14 2.44 -13.58 -2.14
C LYS A 14 1.05 -12.97 -2.29
N ASP A 15 0.96 -11.64 -2.31
CA ASP A 15 -0.28 -10.90 -2.50
C ASP A 15 -0.74 -11.03 -3.97
N PRO A 16 -1.92 -11.62 -4.25
CA PRO A 16 -2.36 -11.88 -5.62
C PRO A 16 -2.46 -10.62 -6.49
N THR A 17 -2.73 -9.46 -5.88
CA THR A 17 -2.81 -8.20 -6.61
C THR A 17 -1.42 -7.61 -6.76
N LEU A 18 -0.67 -7.47 -5.66
CA LEU A 18 0.61 -6.78 -5.70
C LEU A 18 1.71 -7.58 -6.42
N ALA A 19 1.62 -8.90 -6.51
CA ALA A 19 2.52 -9.70 -7.33
C ALA A 19 2.42 -9.30 -8.82
N GLY A 20 1.19 -9.10 -9.32
CA GLY A 20 0.96 -8.59 -10.67
C GLY A 20 1.44 -7.15 -10.85
N VAL A 21 1.13 -6.27 -9.90
CA VAL A 21 1.63 -4.87 -9.89
C VAL A 21 3.16 -4.84 -9.91
N LEU A 22 3.83 -5.68 -9.12
CA LEU A 22 5.28 -5.79 -9.07
C LEU A 22 5.83 -6.18 -10.44
N GLN A 23 5.27 -7.22 -11.05
CA GLN A 23 5.69 -7.70 -12.36
C GLN A 23 5.49 -6.64 -13.45
N PHE A 24 4.34 -5.96 -13.48
CA PHE A 24 4.05 -4.93 -14.48
C PHE A 24 4.91 -3.68 -14.30
N THR A 25 5.19 -3.27 -13.07
CA THR A 25 6.10 -2.13 -12.83
C THR A 25 7.54 -2.44 -13.27
N GLN A 26 7.99 -3.69 -13.15
CA GLN A 26 9.35 -4.08 -13.57
C GLN A 26 9.48 -4.34 -15.08
N ASN A 27 8.46 -4.92 -15.71
CA ASN A 27 8.54 -5.41 -17.09
C ASN A 27 7.73 -4.57 -18.10
N GLY A 28 7.01 -3.56 -17.61
CA GLY A 28 6.09 -2.75 -18.40
C GLY A 28 4.63 -3.14 -18.16
N TRP A 29 3.78 -2.12 -18.07
CA TRP A 29 2.34 -2.29 -17.95
C TRP A 29 1.71 -2.55 -19.31
N PRO A 30 0.64 -3.36 -19.39
CA PRO A 30 -0.16 -3.48 -20.62
C PRO A 30 -0.82 -2.15 -20.99
N SER A 31 -1.29 -2.01 -22.22
CA SER A 31 -2.03 -0.81 -22.65
C SER A 31 -3.41 -0.68 -21.98
N TYR A 32 -3.94 -1.79 -21.48
CA TYR A 32 -5.24 -1.87 -20.84
C TYR A 32 -5.26 -2.95 -19.75
N VAL A 33 -6.06 -2.71 -18.70
CA VAL A 33 -6.28 -3.63 -17.57
C VAL A 33 -7.77 -3.66 -17.25
N ASP A 34 -8.38 -4.84 -17.32
CA ASP A 34 -9.80 -5.03 -16.98
C ASP A 34 -10.01 -5.30 -15.48
N GLU A 35 -9.02 -5.91 -14.84
CA GLU A 35 -9.03 -6.32 -13.44
C GLU A 35 -9.18 -5.12 -12.48
N GLU A 36 -10.33 -5.06 -11.80
CA GLU A 36 -10.70 -3.95 -10.89
C GLU A 36 -9.68 -3.73 -9.77
N ASN A 37 -9.10 -4.80 -9.23
CA ASN A 37 -8.07 -4.73 -8.18
C ASN A 37 -6.76 -4.11 -8.69
N LEU A 38 -6.49 -4.16 -9.99
CA LEU A 38 -5.30 -3.57 -10.61
C LEU A 38 -5.51 -2.12 -11.08
N LYS A 39 -6.74 -1.71 -11.40
CA LYS A 39 -7.05 -0.36 -11.91
C LYS A 39 -6.46 0.78 -11.05
N PRO A 40 -6.52 0.76 -9.70
CA PRO A 40 -5.92 1.82 -8.88
C PRO A 40 -4.41 1.96 -9.11
N TYR A 41 -3.71 0.86 -9.36
CA TYR A 41 -2.27 0.86 -9.60
C TYR A 41 -1.96 1.23 -11.06
N PHE A 42 -2.75 0.71 -12.01
CA PHE A 42 -2.62 1.06 -13.43
C PHE A 42 -2.78 2.57 -13.70
N GLN A 43 -3.70 3.23 -12.99
CA GLN A 43 -3.89 4.68 -13.07
C GLN A 43 -2.68 5.48 -12.59
N ARG A 44 -1.81 4.87 -11.76
CA ARG A 44 -0.62 5.48 -11.16
C ARG A 44 0.68 4.93 -11.74
N LYS A 45 0.61 4.09 -12.77
CA LYS A 45 1.73 3.27 -13.25
C LYS A 45 3.01 4.05 -13.56
N GLU A 46 2.88 5.27 -14.06
CA GLU A 46 4.01 6.15 -14.41
C GLU A 46 4.81 6.61 -13.17
N GLU A 47 4.19 6.57 -12.00
CA GLU A 47 4.77 6.98 -10.71
C GLU A 47 5.09 5.77 -9.80
N LEU A 48 4.91 4.54 -10.30
CA LEU A 48 5.23 3.33 -9.56
C LEU A 48 6.70 2.98 -9.75
N THR A 49 7.37 2.70 -8.64
CA THR A 49 8.77 2.25 -8.63
C THR A 49 8.90 0.98 -7.81
N VAL A 50 9.99 0.25 -8.05
CA VAL A 50 10.36 -0.95 -7.29
C VAL A 50 11.79 -0.81 -6.81
N GLU A 51 11.97 -0.89 -5.49
CA GLU A 51 13.29 -0.90 -4.85
C GLU A 51 13.42 -2.16 -4.01
N SER A 52 14.39 -3.03 -4.33
CA SER A 52 14.62 -4.30 -3.60
C SER A 52 13.36 -5.17 -3.42
N GLY A 53 12.45 -5.14 -4.39
CA GLY A 53 11.17 -5.88 -4.36
C GLY A 53 10.06 -5.20 -3.55
N VAL A 54 10.30 -3.99 -3.03
CA VAL A 54 9.27 -3.14 -2.40
C VAL A 54 8.66 -2.23 -3.45
N LEU A 55 7.34 -2.30 -3.58
CA LEU A 55 6.57 -1.40 -4.43
C LEU A 55 6.38 -0.04 -3.76
N GLN A 56 6.55 1.04 -4.53
CA GLN A 56 6.34 2.41 -4.07
C GLN A 56 5.49 3.19 -5.07
N TRP A 57 4.75 4.18 -4.56
CA TRP A 57 4.12 5.24 -5.35
C TRP A 57 4.70 6.59 -4.92
N GLY A 58 5.54 7.18 -5.76
CA GLY A 58 6.40 8.29 -5.34
C GLY A 58 7.28 7.86 -4.15
N LEU A 59 7.11 8.51 -3.00
CA LEU A 59 7.84 8.19 -1.75
C LEU A 59 7.08 7.25 -0.80
N ARG A 60 5.90 6.76 -1.21
CA ARG A 60 4.98 6.01 -0.35
C ARG A 60 5.15 4.51 -0.58
N VAL A 61 5.34 3.74 0.49
CA VAL A 61 5.43 2.28 0.39
C VAL A 61 4.03 1.69 0.17
N ILE A 62 3.89 0.84 -0.83
CA ILE A 62 2.66 0.10 -1.09
C ILE A 62 2.60 -1.10 -0.14
N ILE A 63 1.57 -1.14 0.70
CA ILE A 63 1.47 -2.14 1.78
C ILE A 63 0.65 -3.35 1.34
N PRO A 64 1.24 -4.58 1.38
CA PRO A 64 0.52 -5.83 1.16
C PRO A 64 -0.64 -6.02 2.11
N GLN A 65 -1.70 -6.70 1.66
CA GLN A 65 -2.90 -6.92 2.46
C GLN A 65 -2.58 -7.51 3.85
N LYS A 66 -1.58 -8.39 3.93
CA LYS A 66 -1.11 -9.03 5.17
C LYS A 66 -0.73 -8.03 6.27
N PHE A 67 -0.20 -6.85 5.92
CA PHE A 67 0.29 -5.87 6.89
C PHE A 67 -0.65 -4.69 7.14
N ARG A 68 -1.72 -4.52 6.34
CA ARG A 68 -2.61 -3.35 6.47
C ARG A 68 -3.23 -3.21 7.86
N GLN A 69 -3.74 -4.30 8.43
CA GLN A 69 -4.34 -4.27 9.78
C GLN A 69 -3.35 -3.79 10.84
N ARG A 70 -2.09 -4.25 10.73
CA ARG A 70 -1.04 -3.86 11.65
C ARG A 70 -0.62 -2.40 11.46
N MET A 71 -0.51 -1.93 10.21
CA MET A 71 -0.24 -0.53 9.92
C MET A 71 -1.35 0.39 10.45
N LEU A 72 -2.62 -0.02 10.34
CA LEU A 72 -3.75 0.71 10.91
C LEU A 72 -3.64 0.84 12.43
N GLN A 73 -3.28 -0.25 13.11
CA GLN A 73 -3.01 -0.24 14.55
C GLN A 73 -1.88 0.72 14.91
N GLU A 74 -0.71 0.61 14.27
CA GLU A 74 0.44 1.47 14.54
C GLU A 74 0.15 2.96 14.23
N LEU A 75 -0.60 3.25 13.18
CA LEU A 75 -1.02 4.61 12.81
C LEU A 75 -2.00 5.21 13.84
N TYR A 76 -2.86 4.41 14.44
CA TYR A 76 -3.87 4.90 15.39
C TYR A 76 -3.31 5.01 16.82
N GLU A 77 -2.51 4.04 17.27
CA GLU A 77 -1.90 4.05 18.60
C GLU A 77 -0.94 5.23 18.82
N ASN A 78 -0.22 5.65 17.78
CA ASN A 78 0.81 6.68 17.89
C ASN A 78 0.32 8.10 17.62
N HIS A 79 -0.93 8.30 17.17
CA HIS A 79 -1.39 9.60 16.67
C HIS A 79 -2.76 10.01 17.20
N GLN A 80 -2.78 11.15 17.90
CA GLN A 80 -4.00 11.77 18.41
C GLN A 80 -4.79 12.43 17.25
N GLY A 81 -5.83 11.74 16.78
CA GLY A 81 -6.91 12.31 15.95
C GLY A 81 -6.91 11.88 14.47
N MET A 82 -8.11 11.57 13.97
CA MET A 82 -8.39 11.05 12.62
C MET A 82 -7.65 11.79 11.49
N ASN A 83 -7.72 13.13 11.48
CA ASN A 83 -7.10 13.93 10.43
C ASN A 83 -5.58 13.85 10.46
N LYS A 84 -4.97 13.78 11.65
CA LYS A 84 -3.54 13.64 11.84
C LYS A 84 -3.07 12.26 11.40
N THR A 85 -3.81 11.20 11.77
CA THR A 85 -3.54 9.82 11.35
C THR A 85 -3.57 9.68 9.83
N LYS A 86 -4.58 10.23 9.15
CA LYS A 86 -4.65 10.25 7.68
C LYS A 86 -3.51 11.03 7.04
N ALA A 87 -3.18 12.20 7.56
CA ALA A 87 -2.10 13.02 7.03
C ALA A 87 -0.76 12.26 7.07
N ILE A 88 -0.45 11.63 8.21
CA ILE A 88 0.76 10.84 8.38
C ILE A 88 0.75 9.61 7.47
N ALA A 89 -0.35 8.86 7.42
CA ALA A 89 -0.46 7.69 6.57
C ALA A 89 -0.20 8.03 5.10
N ARG A 90 -0.83 9.09 4.58
CA ARG A 90 -0.65 9.57 3.20
C ARG A 90 0.77 10.04 2.89
N SER A 91 1.58 10.38 3.89
CA SER A 91 2.98 10.75 3.67
C SER A 91 3.89 9.54 3.46
N TYR A 92 3.56 8.37 4.03
CA TYR A 92 4.50 7.24 4.10
C TYR A 92 4.01 5.96 3.43
N VAL A 93 2.70 5.72 3.39
CA VAL A 93 2.14 4.44 2.93
C VAL A 93 1.00 4.65 1.96
N TYR A 94 0.74 3.61 1.16
CA TYR A 94 -0.37 3.59 0.23
C TYR A 94 -1.00 2.19 0.13
N TRP A 95 -2.31 2.17 0.05
CA TRP A 95 -3.10 1.12 -0.58
C TRP A 95 -4.45 1.69 -1.02
N PRO A 96 -5.17 1.04 -1.96
CA PRO A 96 -6.52 1.45 -2.33
C PRO A 96 -7.43 1.48 -1.10
N ASN A 97 -8.13 2.59 -0.89
CA ASN A 97 -9.04 2.84 0.25
C ASN A 97 -8.36 3.10 1.62
N LEU A 98 -7.07 3.46 1.67
CA LEU A 98 -6.35 3.82 2.90
C LEU A 98 -7.16 4.70 3.88
N ASP A 99 -7.70 5.82 3.39
CA ASP A 99 -8.45 6.75 4.26
C ASP A 99 -9.72 6.13 4.85
N ARG A 100 -10.43 5.34 4.05
CA ARG A 100 -11.65 4.64 4.48
C ARG A 100 -11.33 3.57 5.51
N ASP A 101 -10.22 2.87 5.33
CA ASP A 101 -9.76 1.85 6.28
C ASP A 101 -9.33 2.49 7.61
N ILE A 102 -8.65 3.63 7.57
CA ILE A 102 -8.31 4.42 8.77
C ILE A 102 -9.58 4.87 9.51
N GLU A 103 -10.57 5.42 8.79
CA GLU A 103 -11.84 5.83 9.39
C GLU A 103 -12.58 4.65 10.03
N THR A 104 -12.64 3.53 9.32
CA THR A 104 -13.34 2.33 9.77
C THR A 104 -12.65 1.73 11.00
N TYR A 105 -11.32 1.69 11.00
CA TYR A 105 -10.54 1.25 12.16
C TYR A 105 -10.79 2.17 13.36
N GLY A 106 -10.68 3.48 13.17
CA GLY A 106 -10.84 4.46 14.25
C GLY A 106 -12.24 4.58 14.85
N LYS A 107 -13.27 4.07 14.17
CA LYS A 107 -14.66 3.96 14.69
C LYS A 107 -14.89 2.68 15.52
N ARG A 108 -13.99 1.69 15.41
CA ARG A 108 -14.09 0.38 16.08
C ARG A 108 -13.28 0.29 17.38
N MET A 109 -12.39 1.26 17.59
CA MET A 109 -11.63 1.47 18.83
C MET A 109 -12.47 2.32 19.78
#